data_AF-A0A1G4JF22-F1
#
_entry.id   AF-A0A1G4JF22-F1
#
_cell.length_a   1.000
_cell.length_b   1.000
_cell.length_c   1.000
_cell.angle_alpha   90.00
_cell.angle_beta   90.00
_cell.angle_gamma   90.00
#
_symmetry.space_group_name_H-M   'P 1'
#
loop_
_entity.id
_entity.type
_entity.pdbx_description
1 polymer ?
#
loop_
_entity_poly.entity_id
_entity_poly.type
_entity_poly.pdbx_seq_one_letter_code
_entity_poly.pdbx_strand_id
1 'polypeptide(L)'
;MDLPANVSLLLLQLTLYRQQELSHTGKDLKLDDLLVEPVVDESILTKFSTHRLVKLYVPELRGLQLRTLRVLVNDLFKKGLPDKSLPVTVVTLANHYYFVRVTELEQEEIPNLKGELAKVLAPLKSTTI
;
A
#
# COMPACT_ATOMS: atom_id res chain seq x y z
N MET A 1 -10.29 -6.87 7.26
CA MET A 1 -9.18 -7.78 6.89
C MET A 1 -7.91 -6.97 6.99
N ASP A 2 -6.88 -7.44 7.69
CA ASP A 2 -5.61 -6.70 7.74
C ASP A 2 -4.83 -6.93 6.43
N LEU A 3 -4.59 -5.84 5.70
CA LEU A 3 -3.78 -5.85 4.49
C LEU A 3 -2.29 -5.70 4.88
N PRO A 4 -1.37 -6.39 4.19
CA PRO A 4 0.07 -6.13 4.32
C PRO A 4 0.40 -4.64 4.11
N ALA A 5 1.42 -4.11 4.79
CA ALA A 5 1.73 -2.67 4.75
C ALA A 5 2.01 -2.16 3.33
N ASN A 6 2.73 -2.93 2.52
CA ASN A 6 3.01 -2.61 1.11
C ASN A 6 1.74 -2.59 0.24
N VAL A 7 0.76 -3.46 0.50
CA VAL A 7 -0.52 -3.50 -0.22
C VAL A 7 -1.40 -2.32 0.21
N SER A 8 -1.45 -2.03 1.51
CA SER A 8 -2.13 -0.86 2.06
C SER A 8 -1.59 0.45 1.46
N LEU A 9 -0.26 0.58 1.42
CA LEU A 9 0.43 1.71 0.80
C LEU A 9 0.05 1.86 -0.68
N LEU A 10 0.11 0.76 -1.46
CA LEU A 10 -0.27 0.79 -2.87
C LEU A 10 -1.71 1.26 -3.06
N LEU A 11 -2.66 0.74 -2.26
CA LEU A 11 -4.06 1.12 -2.35
C LEU A 11 -4.25 2.63 -2.10
N LEU A 12 -3.56 3.17 -1.08
CA LEU A 12 -3.60 4.59 -0.75
C LEU A 12 -2.94 5.45 -1.84
N GLN A 13 -1.83 5.00 -2.44
CA GLN A 13 -1.18 5.70 -3.56
C GLN A 13 -2.07 5.77 -4.80
N LEU A 14 -2.70 4.65 -5.18
CA LEU A 14 -3.66 4.63 -6.29
C LEU A 14 -4.85 5.55 -6.01
N THR A 15 -5.33 5.55 -4.77
CA THR A 15 -6.42 6.42 -4.32
C THR A 15 -6.01 7.88 -4.41
N LEU A 16 -4.82 8.26 -3.91
CA LEU A 16 -4.29 9.62 -3.96
C LEU A 16 -4.19 10.13 -5.39
N TYR A 17 -3.57 9.33 -6.27
CA TYR A 17 -3.40 9.70 -7.67
C TYR A 17 -4.76 9.95 -8.33
N ARG A 18 -5.76 9.10 -8.03
CA ARG A 18 -7.11 9.30 -8.54
C ARG A 18 -7.75 10.59 -8.02
N GLN A 19 -7.55 10.94 -6.75
CA GLN A 19 -8.10 12.18 -6.20
C GLN A 19 -7.49 13.42 -6.86
N GLN A 20 -6.18 13.38 -7.15
CA GLN A 20 -5.49 14.43 -7.89
C GLN A 20 -6.02 14.57 -9.32
N GLU A 21 -6.26 13.47 -10.03
CA GLU A 21 -6.90 13.51 -11.36
C GLU A 21 -8.29 14.16 -11.29
N LEU A 22 -9.10 13.78 -10.31
CA LEU A 22 -10.47 14.28 -10.13
C LEU A 22 -10.49 15.77 -9.80
N SER A 23 -9.61 16.25 -8.93
CA SER A 23 -9.53 17.67 -8.57
C SER A 23 -9.06 18.56 -9.73
N HIS A 24 -8.28 18.03 -10.68
CA HIS A 24 -7.86 18.78 -11.86
C HIS A 24 -8.91 18.79 -12.98
N THR A 25 -9.80 17.80 -13.01
CA THR A 25 -10.79 17.63 -14.08
C THR A 25 -12.18 18.18 -13.73
N GLY A 26 -12.57 18.17 -12.45
CA GLY A 26 -13.84 18.69 -11.97
C GLY A 26 -13.72 20.09 -11.37
N LYS A 27 -14.52 21.07 -11.85
CA LYS A 27 -14.54 22.44 -11.30
C LYS A 27 -15.03 22.52 -9.85
N ASP A 28 -15.78 21.52 -9.39
CA ASP A 28 -16.44 21.52 -8.08
C ASP A 28 -15.78 20.58 -7.06
N LEU A 29 -14.76 19.81 -7.45
CA LEU A 29 -14.10 18.86 -6.57
C LEU A 29 -12.80 19.44 -6.02
N LYS A 30 -12.78 19.78 -4.73
CA LYS A 30 -11.59 20.26 -4.05
C LYS A 30 -10.73 19.09 -3.58
N LEU A 31 -9.42 19.18 -3.82
CA LEU A 31 -8.49 18.13 -3.42
C LEU A 31 -8.53 17.88 -1.91
N ASP A 32 -8.58 18.93 -1.08
CA ASP A 32 -8.58 18.79 0.38
C ASP A 32 -9.75 17.93 0.88
N ASP A 33 -10.94 18.10 0.29
CA ASP A 33 -12.12 17.30 0.63
C ASP A 33 -11.93 15.84 0.19
N LEU A 34 -11.41 15.63 -1.03
CA LEU A 34 -11.11 14.30 -1.57
C LEU A 34 -10.01 13.55 -0.78
N LEU A 35 -9.10 14.27 -0.11
CA LEU A 35 -8.08 13.65 0.73
C LEU A 35 -8.66 13.12 2.05
N VAL A 36 -9.80 13.64 2.50
CA VAL A 36 -10.50 13.19 3.71
C VAL A 36 -11.56 12.14 3.36
N GLU A 37 -12.31 12.36 2.29
CA GLU A 37 -13.36 11.47 1.79
C GLU A 37 -13.07 11.06 0.34
N PRO A 38 -12.17 10.07 0.13
CA PRO A 38 -11.72 9.74 -1.21
C PRO A 38 -12.78 9.02 -2.04
N VAL A 39 -12.84 9.39 -3.32
CA VAL A 39 -13.64 8.67 -4.31
C VAL A 39 -12.92 7.39 -4.70
N VAL A 40 -13.60 6.24 -4.48
CA VAL A 40 -13.13 4.92 -4.89
C VAL A 40 -14.02 4.38 -6.01
N ASP A 41 -13.44 4.27 -7.21
CA ASP A 41 -14.12 3.92 -8.46
C ASP A 41 -13.43 2.78 -9.23
N GLU A 42 -14.00 2.45 -10.40
CA GLU A 42 -13.52 1.37 -11.27
C GLU A 42 -12.07 1.56 -11.76
N SER A 43 -11.58 2.80 -11.83
CA SER A 43 -10.21 3.10 -12.23
C SER A 43 -9.23 2.56 -11.17
N ILE A 44 -9.51 2.84 -9.89
CA ILE A 44 -8.70 2.31 -8.78
C ILE A 44 -8.84 0.79 -8.72
N LEU A 45 -10.05 0.25 -8.88
CA LEU A 45 -10.27 -1.20 -8.85
C LEU A 45 -9.43 -1.93 -9.91
N THR A 46 -9.49 -1.46 -11.15
CA THR A 46 -8.77 -2.07 -12.27
C THR A 46 -7.26 -2.00 -12.04
N LYS A 47 -6.75 -0.85 -11.62
CA LYS A 47 -5.31 -0.67 -11.34
C LYS A 47 -4.86 -1.55 -10.18
N PHE A 48 -5.63 -1.62 -9.10
CA PHE A 48 -5.28 -2.39 -7.91
C PHE A 48 -5.33 -3.90 -8.16
N SER A 49 -6.45 -4.43 -8.66
CA SER A 49 -6.66 -5.87 -8.90
C SER A 49 -5.65 -6.49 -9.88
N THR A 50 -5.14 -5.69 -10.83
CA THR A 50 -4.17 -6.15 -11.82
C THR A 50 -2.72 -5.94 -11.43
N HIS A 51 -2.45 -5.21 -10.33
CA HIS A 51 -1.11 -4.82 -9.91
C HIS A 51 -0.25 -6.00 -9.45
N ARG A 52 1.04 -6.00 -9.81
CA ARG A 52 1.98 -7.10 -9.50
C ARG A 52 2.13 -7.36 -8.00
N LEU A 53 2.12 -6.33 -7.15
CA LEU A 53 2.18 -6.51 -5.69
C LEU A 53 0.95 -7.25 -5.16
N VAL A 54 -0.25 -6.89 -5.60
CA VAL A 54 -1.49 -7.59 -5.19
C VAL A 54 -1.43 -9.05 -5.62
N LYS A 55 -0.95 -9.28 -6.85
CA LYS A 55 -0.74 -10.63 -7.40
C LYS A 55 0.21 -11.51 -6.59
N LEU A 56 1.18 -10.93 -5.89
CA LEU A 56 2.23 -11.64 -5.16
C LEU A 56 1.89 -11.80 -3.68
N TYR A 57 1.35 -10.75 -3.05
CA TYR A 57 1.17 -10.70 -1.59
C TYR A 57 -0.25 -11.07 -1.15
N VAL A 58 -1.27 -10.83 -1.99
CA VAL A 58 -2.70 -11.04 -1.66
C VAL A 58 -3.49 -11.50 -2.92
N PRO A 59 -3.12 -12.65 -3.52
CA PRO A 59 -3.70 -13.11 -4.78
C PRO A 59 -5.23 -13.29 -4.76
N GLU A 60 -5.81 -13.54 -3.59
CA GLU A 60 -7.25 -13.63 -3.35
C GLU A 60 -8.01 -12.34 -3.68
N LEU A 61 -7.33 -11.19 -3.68
CA LEU A 61 -7.95 -9.90 -4.02
C LEU A 61 -8.05 -9.65 -5.53
N ARG A 62 -7.50 -10.49 -6.40
CA ARG A 62 -7.58 -10.28 -7.87
C ARG A 62 -9.01 -10.18 -8.41
N GLY A 63 -9.96 -10.88 -7.79
CA GLY A 63 -11.36 -10.90 -8.19
C GLY A 63 -12.28 -10.01 -7.35
N LEU A 64 -11.70 -9.04 -6.62
CA LEU A 64 -12.47 -8.21 -5.70
C LEU A 64 -13.47 -7.32 -6.47
N GLN A 65 -14.63 -7.06 -5.87
CA GLN A 65 -15.64 -6.16 -6.42
C GLN A 65 -15.43 -4.73 -5.90
N LEU A 66 -15.86 -3.70 -6.64
CA LEU A 66 -15.72 -2.29 -6.23
C LEU A 66 -16.23 -2.02 -4.80
N ARG A 67 -17.32 -2.67 -4.40
CA ARG A 67 -17.84 -2.60 -3.03
C ARG A 67 -16.82 -3.04 -1.99
N THR A 68 -16.13 -4.15 -2.22
CA THR A 68 -15.08 -4.67 -1.35
C THR A 68 -13.90 -3.70 -1.29
N LEU A 69 -13.51 -3.11 -2.42
CA LEU A 69 -12.44 -2.11 -2.45
C LEU A 69 -12.75 -0.91 -1.55
N ARG A 70 -13.99 -0.40 -1.65
CA ARG A 70 -14.48 0.70 -0.81
C ARG A 70 -14.42 0.35 0.67
N VAL A 71 -14.78 -0.88 1.02
CA VAL A 71 -14.67 -1.37 2.40
C VAL A 71 -13.21 -1.38 2.84
N LEU A 72 -12.27 -1.88 2.03
CA LEU A 72 -10.85 -1.90 2.37
C LEU A 72 -10.29 -0.48 2.60
N VAL A 73 -10.61 0.48 1.71
CA VAL A 73 -10.20 1.88 1.90
C VAL A 73 -10.81 2.45 3.19
N ASN A 74 -12.11 2.24 3.41
CA ASN A 74 -12.77 2.72 4.64
C ASN A 74 -12.18 2.09 5.90
N ASP A 75 -11.80 0.82 5.87
CA ASP A 75 -11.17 0.14 7.00
C ASP A 75 -9.80 0.77 7.32
N LEU A 76 -9.02 1.18 6.31
CA LEU A 76 -7.77 1.91 6.52
C LEU A 76 -8.00 3.26 7.20
N PHE A 77 -9.02 4.01 6.77
CA PHE A 77 -9.39 5.29 7.39
C PHE A 77 -9.90 5.11 8.82
N LYS A 78 -10.71 4.08 9.07
CA LYS A 78 -11.20 3.74 10.42
C LYS A 78 -10.10 3.32 11.37
N LYS A 79 -9.11 2.55 10.88
CA LYS A 79 -7.91 2.19 11.65
C LYS A 79 -7.13 3.45 12.02
N GLY A 80 -7.07 4.40 11.09
CA GLY A 80 -6.50 5.72 11.29
C GLY A 80 -4.99 5.67 11.56
N LEU A 81 -4.47 6.73 12.16
CA LEU A 81 -3.06 6.86 12.50
C LEU A 81 -2.79 6.44 13.97
N PRO A 82 -1.57 5.98 14.29
CA PRO A 82 -1.14 5.78 15.67
C PRO A 82 -1.13 7.10 16.45
N ASP A 83 -0.59 8.16 15.85
CA ASP A 83 -0.64 9.51 16.38
C ASP A 83 -2.02 10.13 16.13
N LYS A 84 -2.80 10.29 17.19
CA LYS A 84 -4.18 10.82 17.13
C LYS A 84 -4.23 12.34 16.98
N SER A 85 -3.09 13.04 17.06
CA SER A 85 -3.03 14.49 16.83
C SER A 85 -3.03 14.86 15.35
N LEU A 86 -2.68 13.91 14.46
CA LEU A 86 -2.61 14.14 13.03
C LEU A 86 -3.97 13.90 12.36
N PRO A 87 -4.35 14.72 11.35
CA PRO A 87 -5.55 14.48 10.57
C PRO A 87 -5.42 13.18 9.77
N VAL A 88 -6.50 12.39 9.75
CA VAL A 88 -6.56 11.18 8.93
C VAL A 88 -6.96 11.58 7.51
N THR A 89 -5.99 11.51 6.60
CA THR A 89 -6.17 11.77 5.17
C THR A 89 -5.48 10.68 4.36
N VAL A 90 -5.77 10.58 3.06
CA VAL A 90 -5.07 9.65 2.16
C VAL A 90 -3.55 9.83 2.26
N VAL A 91 -3.07 11.07 2.34
CA VAL A 91 -1.64 11.40 2.40
C VAL A 91 -1.01 10.97 3.71
N THR A 92 -1.63 11.30 4.85
CA THR A 92 -1.06 10.96 6.15
C THR A 92 -1.08 9.45 6.39
N LEU A 93 -2.12 8.76 5.93
CA LEU A 93 -2.16 7.29 5.92
C LEU A 93 -1.09 6.70 5.01
N ALA A 94 -0.91 7.22 3.79
CA ALA A 94 0.13 6.72 2.88
C ALA A 94 1.52 6.89 3.48
N ASN A 95 1.81 8.04 4.10
CA ASN A 95 3.08 8.28 4.78
C ASN A 95 3.29 7.33 5.96
N HIS A 96 2.24 7.04 6.73
CA HIS A 96 2.30 6.07 7.81
C HIS A 96 2.67 4.67 7.29
N TYR A 97 1.94 4.14 6.30
CA TYR A 97 2.22 2.82 5.74
C TYR A 97 3.55 2.75 4.99
N TYR A 98 4.01 3.86 4.41
CA TYR A 98 5.36 3.97 3.88
C TYR A 98 6.41 3.77 4.97
N PHE A 99 6.29 4.46 6.11
CA PHE A 99 7.22 4.31 7.23
C PHE A 99 7.21 2.90 7.81
N VAL A 100 6.03 2.31 7.99
CA VAL A 100 5.89 0.91 8.42
C VAL A 100 6.63 0.00 7.45
N ARG A 101 6.41 0.17 6.14
CA ARG A 101 7.04 -0.69 5.14
C ARG A 101 8.56 -0.52 5.08
N VAL A 102 9.07 0.70 5.22
CA VAL A 102 10.53 0.95 5.28
C VAL A 102 11.11 0.23 6.50
N THR A 103 10.44 0.32 7.64
CA THR A 103 10.87 -0.35 8.88
C THR A 103 10.91 -1.87 8.71
N GLU A 104 9.86 -2.48 8.15
CA GLU A 104 9.82 -3.92 7.84
C GLU A 104 10.99 -4.34 6.93
N LEU A 105 11.28 -3.54 5.89
CA LEU A 105 12.37 -3.81 4.96
C LEU A 105 13.74 -3.77 5.66
N GLU A 106 14.00 -2.72 6.44
CA GLU A 106 15.29 -2.49 7.07
C GLU A 106 15.59 -3.46 8.21
N GLN A 107 14.57 -3.77 9.02
CA GLN A 107 14.74 -4.53 10.26
C GLN A 107 14.55 -6.03 10.08
N GLU A 108 13.76 -6.45 9.08
CA GLU A 108 13.40 -7.86 8.92
C GLU A 108 13.82 -8.42 7.56
N GLU A 109 13.29 -7.88 6.47
CA GLU A 109 13.44 -8.54 5.15
C GLU A 109 14.87 -8.49 4.62
N ILE A 110 15.53 -7.31 4.65
CA ILE A 110 16.90 -7.16 4.16
C ILE A 110 17.89 -8.00 4.99
N PRO A 111 17.86 -7.95 6.34
CA PRO A 111 18.71 -8.82 7.16
C PRO A 111 18.48 -10.31 6.88
N ASN A 112 17.23 -10.74 6.75
CA ASN A 112 16.91 -12.14 6.44
C ASN A 112 17.49 -12.57 5.08
N LEU A 113 17.29 -11.76 4.04
CA LEU A 113 17.84 -12.01 2.70
C LEU A 113 19.38 -12.09 2.72
N LYS A 114 20.06 -11.21 3.48
CA LYS A 114 21.52 -11.27 3.64
C LYS A 114 21.95 -12.58 4.31
N GLY A 115 21.21 -13.04 5.33
CA GLY A 115 21.46 -14.30 6.00
C GLY A 115 21.27 -15.51 5.09
N GLU A 116 20.20 -15.54 4.30
CA GLU A 116 19.94 -16.58 3.30
C GLU A 116 21.02 -16.61 2.22
N LEU A 117 21.38 -15.44 1.69
CA LEU A 117 22.45 -15.33 0.70
C LEU A 117 23.79 -15.84 1.25
N ALA A 118 24.14 -15.50 2.50
CA ALA A 118 25.36 -15.99 3.13
C ALA A 118 25.37 -17.53 3.26
N LYS A 119 24.23 -18.15 3.58
CA LYS A 119 24.10 -19.61 3.65
C LYS A 119 24.28 -20.27 2.27
N VAL A 120 23.76 -19.67 1.21
CA VAL A 120 23.92 -20.19 -0.17
C VAL A 120 25.36 -20.02 -0.66
N LEU A 121 26.05 -18.95 -0.27
CA LEU A 121 27.42 -18.65 -0.71
C LEU A 121 28.50 -19.37 0.10
N ALA A 122 28.23 -19.75 1.35
CA ALA A 122 29.21 -20.42 2.22
C ALA A 122 29.78 -21.73 1.63
N PRO A 123 28.99 -22.63 1.01
CA PRO A 123 29.50 -23.84 0.37
C PRO A 123 30.40 -23.54 -0.83
N LEU A 124 30.07 -22.52 -1.64
CA LEU A 124 30.83 -22.16 -2.85
C LEU A 124 32.24 -21.65 -2.54
N LYS A 125 32.45 -21.05 -1.36
CA LYS A 125 33.77 -20.61 -0.91
C LYS A 125 34.66 -21.76 -0.42
N SER A 126 34.07 -22.91 -0.06
CA SER A 126 34.80 -24.09 0.42
C SER A 126 35.26 -25.03 -0.69
N THR A 127 34.84 -24.81 -1.95
CA THR A 127 35.15 -25.68 -3.11
C THR A 127 36.28 -25.12 -4.00
N THR A 128 36.80 -23.93 -3.71
CA THR A 128 37.98 -23.38 -4.40
C THR A 128 39.24 -23.80 -3.66
N ILE A 129 39.84 -24.93 -4.06
CA ILE A 129 41.21 -25.36 -3.72
C ILE A 129 42.06 -25.21 -4.98
#